data_AF-A0A1Y6MD78-F1
#
_entry.id   AF-A0A1Y6MD78-F1
#
_cell.length_a   1.000
_cell.length_b   1.000
_cell.length_c   1.000
_cell.angle_alpha   90.00
_cell.angle_beta   90.00
_cell.angle_gamma   90.00
#
_symmetry.space_group_name_H-M   'P 1'
#
loop_
_entity.id
_entity.type
_entity.pdbx_description
1 polymer ?
#
loop_
_entity_poly.entity_id
_entity_poly.type
_entity_poly.pdbx_seq_one_letter_code
_entity_poly.pdbx_strand_id
1 'polypeptide(L)'
;MMTDRIKIIKINGEEHSDLKASIQDKSIYLMQSNVLIESNDLIQRSMSNGGEETFKVIDPGYNEKFHTIPAHYQMKVQKLGIPEAKKAILITSTAIMLE
;
A
#
# COMPACT_ATOMS: atom_id res chain seq x y z
N MET A 1 -2.74 14.64 -6.74
CA MET A 1 -3.42 13.94 -7.86
C MET A 1 -3.08 12.46 -7.76
N MET A 2 -3.91 11.55 -8.28
CA MET A 2 -3.68 10.09 -8.20
C MET A 2 -2.71 9.63 -9.30
N THR A 3 -1.44 10.03 -9.19
CA THR A 3 -0.41 9.79 -10.20
C THR A 3 0.62 8.72 -9.81
N ASP A 4 0.68 8.38 -8.53
CA ASP A 4 1.62 7.38 -8.03
C ASP A 4 1.15 5.98 -8.43
N ARG A 5 2.07 5.18 -8.94
CA ARG A 5 1.85 3.76 -9.19
C ARG A 5 2.31 2.99 -7.97
N ILE A 6 1.40 2.20 -7.42
CA ILE A 6 1.67 1.38 -6.25
C ILE A 6 1.26 -0.07 -6.49
N LYS A 7 1.87 -0.97 -5.72
CA LYS A 7 1.31 -2.27 -5.40
C LYS A 7 1.09 -2.41 -3.90
N ILE A 8 0.13 -3.24 -3.52
CA ILE A 8 -0.12 -3.66 -2.14
C ILE A 8 0.43 -5.08 -2.01
N ILE A 9 1.20 -5.33 -0.96
CA ILE A 9 1.71 -6.64 -0.59
C ILE A 9 1.07 -7.01 0.75
N LYS A 10 0.23 -8.03 0.73
CA LYS A 10 -0.50 -8.54 1.89
C LYS A 10 0.42 -9.25 2.86
N ILE A 11 0.02 -9.38 4.13
CA ILE A 11 0.82 -10.12 5.11
C ILE A 11 1.05 -11.59 4.74
N ASN A 12 0.08 -12.22 4.05
CA ASN A 12 0.18 -13.57 3.49
C ASN A 12 1.01 -13.62 2.20
N GLY A 13 1.43 -12.46 1.68
CA GLY A 13 2.23 -12.31 0.47
C GLY A 13 1.45 -12.23 -0.85
N GLU A 14 0.13 -12.25 -0.83
CA GLU A 14 -0.67 -11.86 -1.99
C GLU A 14 -0.32 -10.43 -2.44
N GLU A 15 -0.20 -10.22 -3.75
CA GLU A 15 0.10 -8.90 -4.32
C GLU A 15 -1.05 -8.36 -5.18
N HIS A 16 -1.40 -7.10 -4.99
CA HIS A 16 -2.30 -6.36 -5.86
C HIS A 16 -1.55 -5.20 -6.51
N SER A 17 -1.29 -5.31 -7.81
CA SER A 17 -0.46 -4.37 -8.58
C SER A 17 -1.29 -3.38 -9.41
N ASP A 18 -0.59 -2.44 -10.07
CA ASP A 18 -1.16 -1.47 -11.02
C ASP A 18 -2.22 -0.51 -10.46
N LEU A 19 -2.13 -0.21 -9.17
CA LEU A 19 -3.03 0.72 -8.50
C LEU A 19 -2.50 2.15 -8.58
N LYS A 20 -3.42 3.10 -8.73
CA LYS A 20 -3.13 4.54 -8.69
C LYS A 20 -3.50 5.13 -7.34
N ALA A 21 -2.55 5.84 -6.74
CA ALA A 21 -2.73 6.51 -5.46
C ALA A 21 -2.16 7.94 -5.49
N SER A 22 -2.45 8.70 -4.43
CA SER A 22 -1.80 9.97 -4.13
C SER A 22 -1.02 9.75 -2.84
N ILE A 23 0.31 9.73 -2.95
CA ILE A 23 1.20 9.61 -1.79
C ILE A 23 1.47 11.00 -1.25
N GLN A 24 1.31 11.15 0.06
CA GLN A 24 1.63 12.34 0.83
C GLN A 24 2.61 11.95 1.95
N ASP A 25 3.10 12.92 2.72
CA ASP A 25 4.18 12.70 3.71
C ASP A 25 3.88 11.53 4.69
N LYS A 26 2.66 11.48 5.24
CA LYS A 26 2.25 10.48 6.25
C LYS A 26 1.00 9.68 5.88
N SER A 27 0.47 9.92 4.69
CA SER A 27 -0.78 9.32 4.25
C SER A 27 -0.77 8.93 2.78
N ILE A 28 -1.54 7.90 2.46
CA ILE A 28 -1.74 7.45 1.09
C ILE A 28 -3.24 7.40 0.83
N TYR A 29 -3.66 8.09 -0.23
CA TYR A 29 -5.05 8.11 -0.66
C TYR A 29 -5.22 7.16 -1.83
N LEU A 30 -6.17 6.23 -1.72
CA LEU A 30 -6.52 5.27 -2.76
C LEU A 30 -8.01 5.41 -3.06
N MET A 31 -8.34 5.98 -4.22
CA MET A 31 -9.73 6.29 -4.63
C MET A 31 -10.44 5.06 -5.22
N GLN A 32 -10.39 3.94 -4.51
CA GLN A 32 -11.07 2.69 -4.84
C GLN A 32 -11.07 1.77 -3.62
N SER A 33 -11.93 0.74 -3.63
CA SER A 33 -12.05 -0.24 -2.55
C SER A 33 -12.23 -1.68 -3.04
N ASN A 34 -11.78 -1.99 -4.26
CA ASN A 34 -11.76 -3.34 -4.83
C ASN A 34 -10.68 -4.24 -4.19
N VAL A 35 -9.78 -3.68 -3.40
CA VAL A 35 -8.79 -4.40 -2.61
C VAL A 35 -9.07 -4.10 -1.13
N LEU A 36 -9.25 -5.13 -0.31
CA LEU A 36 -9.30 -4.97 1.14
C LEU A 36 -7.93 -4.49 1.61
N ILE A 37 -7.83 -3.44 2.41
CA ILE A 37 -6.56 -2.98 3.00
C ILE A 37 -6.58 -3.24 4.48
N GLU A 38 -5.53 -3.86 4.98
CA GLU A 38 -5.41 -4.22 6.39
C GLU A 38 -4.18 -3.58 7.01
N SER A 39 -4.19 -3.51 8.35
CA SER A 39 -3.02 -3.05 9.08
C SER A 39 -1.87 -4.03 8.89
N ASN A 40 -0.64 -3.50 8.77
CA ASN A 40 0.58 -4.24 8.42
C ASN A 40 0.74 -4.66 6.96
N ASP A 41 -0.25 -4.42 6.09
CA ASP A 41 -0.01 -4.51 4.64
C ASP A 41 1.13 -3.55 4.26
N LEU A 42 1.90 -3.93 3.24
CA LEU A 42 2.93 -3.08 2.66
C LEU A 42 2.39 -2.42 1.40
N ILE A 43 2.77 -1.17 1.19
CA ILE A 43 2.55 -0.43 -0.05
C ILE A 43 3.91 -0.14 -0.64
N GLN A 44 4.17 -0.63 -1.86
CA GLN A 44 5.38 -0.30 -2.59
C GLN A 44 5.03 0.65 -3.73
N ARG A 45 5.71 1.80 -3.76
CA ARG A 45 5.62 2.80 -4.84
C ARG A 45 6.80 2.61 -5.78
N SER A 46 6.53 2.62 -7.08
CA SER A 46 7.55 2.68 -8.12
C SER A 46 7.56 4.07 -8.78
N MET A 47 8.71 4.73 -8.79
CA MET A 47 8.89 6.05 -9.38
C MET A 47 9.49 5.95 -10.78
N SER A 48 9.22 6.94 -11.63
CA SER A 48 9.69 6.95 -13.04
C SER A 48 11.21 7.08 -13.20
N ASN A 49 11.92 7.46 -12.14
CA ASN A 49 13.38 7.54 -12.09
C ASN A 49 14.04 6.24 -11.58
N GLY A 50 13.27 5.15 -11.45
CA GLY A 50 13.76 3.85 -10.97
C GLY A 50 13.87 3.74 -9.44
N GLY A 51 13.50 4.78 -8.69
CA GLY A 51 13.46 4.69 -7.23
C GLY A 51 12.21 3.96 -6.72
N GLU A 52 12.35 3.35 -5.55
CA GLU A 52 11.26 2.66 -4.85
C GLU A 52 11.13 3.15 -3.42
N GLU A 53 9.89 3.19 -2.95
CA GLU A 53 9.56 3.47 -1.55
C GLU A 53 8.60 2.41 -1.04
N THR A 54 8.84 1.92 0.17
CA THR A 54 7.94 0.98 0.83
C THR A 54 7.38 1.62 2.09
N PHE A 55 6.06 1.48 2.26
CA PHE A 55 5.32 1.98 3.39
C PHE A 55 4.60 0.83 4.07
N LYS A 56 4.53 0.87 5.40
CA LYS A 56 3.70 -0.04 6.19
C LYS A 56 2.39 0.66 6.53
N VAL A 57 1.26 0.00 6.29
CA VAL A 57 -0.06 0.49 6.71
C VAL A 57 -0.17 0.41 8.22
N ILE A 58 -0.44 1.56 8.85
CA ILE A 58 -0.70 1.66 10.29
C ILE A 58 -2.21 1.65 10.55
N ASP A 59 -2.97 2.37 9.73
CA ASP A 59 -4.42 2.49 9.81
C ASP A 59 -4.96 2.58 8.37
N PRO A 60 -5.80 1.63 7.92
CA PRO A 60 -6.36 1.65 6.57
C PRO A 60 -7.22 2.88 6.27
N GLY A 61 -7.93 3.43 7.27
CA GLY A 61 -8.80 4.59 7.08
C GLY A 61 -9.86 4.40 5.98
N TYR A 62 -10.58 3.27 6.00
CA TYR A 62 -11.67 3.00 5.04
C TYR A 62 -12.81 4.01 5.23
N ASN A 63 -13.30 4.55 4.12
CA ASN A 63 -14.46 5.42 4.08
C ASN A 63 -15.51 4.82 3.14
N GLU A 64 -16.73 4.68 3.66
CA GLU A 64 -17.89 4.27 2.88
C GLU A 64 -18.19 5.26 1.76
N LYS A 65 -18.87 4.79 0.72
CA LYS A 65 -19.34 5.65 -0.37
C LYS A 65 -20.20 6.78 0.21
N PHE A 66 -19.89 8.02 -0.16
CA PHE A 66 -20.68 9.18 0.24
C PHE A 66 -20.96 10.07 -0.96
N HIS A 67 -22.25 10.20 -1.31
CA HIS A 67 -22.71 10.92 -2.50
C HIS A 67 -22.00 10.40 -3.79
N THR A 68 -21.25 11.28 -4.46
CA THR A 68 -20.50 11.01 -5.69
C THR A 68 -19.10 10.48 -5.43
N ILE A 69 -18.65 10.46 -4.17
CA ILE A 69 -17.33 9.97 -3.79
C ILE A 69 -17.44 8.45 -3.58
N PRO A 70 -16.74 7.62 -4.37
CA PRO A 70 -16.75 6.17 -4.17
C PRO A 70 -16.13 5.80 -2.81
N ALA A 71 -16.42 4.58 -2.35
CA ALA A 71 -15.70 4.03 -1.22
C ALA A 71 -14.19 4.00 -1.51
N HIS A 72 -13.40 4.40 -0.53
CA HIS A 72 -11.97 4.67 -0.72
C HIS A 72 -11.20 4.55 0.60
N TYR A 73 -9.87 4.61 0.51
CA TYR A 73 -9.00 4.59 1.68
C TYR A 73 -8.23 5.90 1.84
N GLN A 74 -8.09 6.33 3.09
CA GLN A 74 -7.22 7.41 3.54
C GLN A 74 -6.25 6.84 4.58
N MET A 75 -5.23 6.14 4.08
CA MET A 75 -4.35 5.33 4.93
C MET A 75 -3.38 6.21 5.69
N LYS A 76 -3.17 5.92 6.98
CA LYS A 76 -1.98 6.38 7.71
C LYS A 76 -0.90 5.34 7.53
N VAL A 77 0.29 5.80 7.16
CA VAL A 77 1.40 4.90 6.83
C VAL A 77 2.70 5.34 7.50
N GLN A 78 3.60 4.38 7.66
CA GLN A 78 4.98 4.61 8.05
C GLN A 78 5.90 4.27 6.88
N LYS A 79 6.67 5.24 6.38
CA LYS A 79 7.73 4.97 5.41
C LYS A 79 8.82 4.13 6.06
N LEU A 80 9.19 3.04 5.42
CA LEU A 80 10.27 2.16 5.85
C LEU A 80 11.60 2.64 5.24
N GLY A 81 12.69 2.53 6.00
CA GLY A 81 14.02 2.65 5.43
C GLY A 81 14.33 1.46 4.52
N ILE A 82 15.38 1.58 3.70
CA ILE A 82 15.73 0.55 2.72
C ILE A 82 15.97 -0.82 3.38
N PRO A 83 16.72 -0.94 4.50
CA PRO A 83 16.90 -2.22 5.19
C PRO A 83 15.58 -2.80 5.72
N GLU A 84 14.73 -1.97 6.31
CA GLU A 84 13.46 -2.37 6.89
C GLU A 84 12.47 -2.82 5.81
N ALA A 85 12.42 -2.10 4.68
CA ALA A 85 11.62 -2.45 3.52
C ALA A 85 12.00 -3.82 2.95
N LYS A 86 13.30 -4.05 2.70
CA LYS A 86 13.80 -5.35 2.19
C LYS A 86 13.45 -6.50 3.12
N LYS A 87 13.63 -6.31 4.42
CA LYS A 87 13.30 -7.32 5.43
C LYS A 87 11.80 -7.63 5.44
N ALA A 88 10.96 -6.60 5.42
CA ALA A 88 9.51 -6.77 5.44
C ALA A 88 9.02 -7.53 4.20
N ILE A 89 9.48 -7.14 3.00
CA ILE A 89 9.14 -7.82 1.75
C ILE A 89 9.59 -9.30 1.80
N LEU A 90 10.82 -9.58 2.24
CA LEU A 90 11.33 -10.95 2.32
C LEU A 90 10.49 -11.84 3.25
N ILE A 91 10.12 -11.33 4.42
CA ILE A 91 9.29 -12.07 5.38
C ILE A 91 7.94 -12.42 4.75
N THR A 92 7.31 -11.43 4.13
CA THR A 92 6.02 -11.56 3.48
C THR A 92 6.05 -12.54 2.31
N SER A 93 7.08 -12.50 1.45
CA SER A 93 7.24 -13.47 0.36
C SER A 93 7.53 -14.89 0.85
N THR A 94 8.15 -15.04 2.03
CA THR A 94 8.43 -16.36 2.62
C THR A 94 7.16 -17.00 3.19
N ALA A 95 6.18 -16.21 3.65
CA ALA A 95 4.91 -16.71 4.18
C ALA A 95 4.14 -17.54 3.12
N ILE A 96 4.12 -17.10 1.86
CA ILE A 96 3.50 -17.81 0.73
C ILE A 96 4.10 -19.22 0.55
N MET A 97 5.40 -19.39 0.81
CA MET A 97 6.11 -20.64 0.55
C MET A 97 5.87 -21.72 1.61
N LEU A 98 5.17 -21.39 2.70
CA LEU A 98 4.87 -22.28 3.82
C LEU A 98 3.41 -22.77 3.82
N GLU A 99 2.58 -22.32 2.87
CA GLU A 99 1.16 -22.69 2.70
C GLU A 99 0.93 -23.71 1.57
#